data_AF-A0A4V3Z000-F1
#
_entry.id   AF-A0A4V3Z000-F1
#
_cell.length_a   1.000
_cell.length_b   1.000
_cell.length_c   1.000
_cell.angle_alpha   90.00
_cell.angle_beta   90.00
_cell.angle_gamma   90.00
#
_symmetry.space_group_name_H-M   'P 1'
#
loop_
_entity.id
_entity.type
_entity.pdbx_description
1 polymer ?
#
loop_
_entity_poly.entity_id
_entity_poly.type
_entity_poly.pdbx_seq_one_letter_code
_entity_poly.pdbx_strand_id
1 'polypeptide(L)' 'MMTTKTKLKEGDIKFFKKSGNKVRLLTPDGNGWVVERVSGASAGKQMWCPSRSLVDSLD' A
#
# COMPACT_ATOMS: atom_id res chain seq x y z
N MET A 1 12.99 9.47 -21.16
CA MET A 1 12.86 8.42 -20.13
C MET A 1 11.49 8.54 -19.48
N MET A 2 10.54 7.68 -19.85
CA MET A 2 9.21 7.67 -19.23
C MET A 2 9.28 6.81 -17.97
N THR A 3 9.39 7.43 -16.81
CA THR A 3 9.18 6.74 -15.53
C THR A 3 7.71 6.35 -15.45
N THR A 4 7.40 5.11 -15.78
CA THR A 4 6.09 4.51 -15.53
C THR A 4 5.82 4.59 -14.03
N LYS A 5 5.04 5.59 -13.59
CA LYS A 5 4.36 5.55 -12.30
C LYS A 5 3.50 4.29 -12.33
N THR A 6 3.94 3.22 -11.67
CA THR A 6 3.17 2.00 -11.51
C THR A 6 1.83 2.39 -10.89
N LYS A 7 0.75 2.32 -11.68
CA LYS A 7 -0.60 2.55 -11.18
C LYS A 7 -0.89 1.50 -10.12
N LEU A 8 -1.26 1.95 -8.92
CA LEU A 8 -1.75 1.08 -7.85
C LEU A 8 -3.00 0.34 -8.32
N LYS A 9 -3.07 -0.97 -8.09
CA LYS A 9 -4.26 -1.79 -8.35
C LYS A 9 -4.68 -2.58 -7.11
N GLU A 10 -5.94 -2.99 -7.09
CA GLU A 10 -6.45 -3.90 -6.08
C GLU A 10 -5.67 -5.23 -6.11
N GLY A 11 -5.39 -5.78 -4.94
CA GLY A 11 -4.61 -6.99 -4.75
C GLY A 11 -3.09 -6.78 -4.73
N ASP A 12 -2.58 -5.63 -5.15
CA ASP A 12 -1.14 -5.32 -5.10
C ASP A 12 -0.62 -5.39 -3.66
N ILE A 13 0.64 -5.82 -3.54
CA ILE A 13 1.37 -5.78 -2.29
C ILE A 13 2.36 -4.62 -2.34
N LYS A 14 2.25 -3.70 -1.39
CA LYS A 14 3.11 -2.51 -1.26
C LYS A 14 3.63 -2.39 0.16
N PHE A 15 4.55 -1.46 0.37
CA PHE A 15 4.95 -1.02 1.69
C PHE A 15 4.28 0.31 2.03
N PHE A 16 3.74 0.41 3.23
CA PHE A 16 3.33 1.69 3.77
C PHE A 16 4.55 2.42 4.34
N LYS A 17 5.06 3.40 3.58
CA LYS A 17 6.31 4.14 3.87
C LYS A 17 6.40 4.66 5.31
N LYS A 18 5.29 5.11 5.89
CA LYS A 18 5.28 5.70 7.24
C LYS A 18 5.61 4.69 8.34
N SER A 19 5.21 3.42 8.16
CA SER A 19 5.34 2.40 9.22
C SER A 19 6.19 1.20 8.81
N GLY A 20 6.64 1.13 7.56
CA GLY A 20 7.35 -0.02 7.00
C GLY A 20 6.49 -1.28 6.84
N ASN A 21 5.18 -1.20 7.03
CA ASN A 21 4.32 -2.38 6.99
C ASN A 21 4.11 -2.82 5.54
N LYS A 22 4.21 -4.13 5.31
CA LYS A 22 3.77 -4.73 4.06
C LYS A 22 2.24 -4.83 4.08
N VAL A 23 1.59 -4.31 3.04
CA VAL A 23 0.14 -4.20 2.95
C VAL A 23 -0.39 -4.63 1.59
N ARG A 24 -1.57 -5.25 1.56
CA ARG A 24 -2.33 -5.58 0.36
C ARG A 24 -3.38 -4.50 0.10
N LEU A 25 -3.46 -4.02 -1.13
CA LEU A 25 -4.45 -3.04 -1.55
C LEU A 25 -5.83 -3.71 -1.71
N LEU A 26 -6.86 -3.18 -1.05
CA LEU A 26 -8.22 -3.73 -1.09
C LEU A 26 -9.18 -2.84 -1.87
N THR A 27 -9.35 -1.58 -1.49
CA THR A 27 -10.35 -0.71 -2.13
C THR A 27 -9.78 0.68 -2.35
N PRO A 28 -9.81 1.21 -3.59
CA PRO A 28 -9.39 2.57 -3.86
C PRO A 28 -10.46 3.57 -3.39
N ASP A 29 -10.01 4.68 -2.81
CA ASP A 29 -10.85 5.77 -2.29
C ASP A 29 -10.54 7.11 -3.00
N GLY A 30 -9.93 7.04 -4.19
CA GLY A 30 -9.49 8.20 -4.98
C GLY A 30 -8.19 8.84 -4.48
N ASN A 31 -8.12 9.20 -3.19
CA ASN A 31 -6.93 9.81 -2.56
C ASN A 31 -6.04 8.81 -1.84
N GLY A 32 -6.55 7.60 -1.61
CA GLY A 32 -5.88 6.55 -0.86
C GLY A 32 -6.47 5.18 -1.17
N TRP A 33 -6.10 4.24 -0.31
CA TRP A 33 -6.53 2.86 -0.37
C TRP A 33 -6.87 2.37 1.03
N VAL A 34 -7.98 1.64 1.15
CA VAL A 34 -8.11 0.66 2.22
C VAL A 34 -7.15 -0.47 1.90
N VAL A 35 -6.31 -0.81 2.87
CA VAL A 35 -5.29 -1.85 2.75
C VAL A 35 -5.37 -2.80 3.94
N GLU A 36 -4.91 -4.03 3.75
CA GLU A 36 -4.77 -5.02 4.81
C GLU A 36 -3.28 -5.29 5.08
N ARG A 37 -2.87 -5.34 6.35
CA ARG A 37 -1.50 -5.73 6.69
C ARG A 37 -1.30 -7.22 6.41
N VAL A 38 -0.24 -7.56 5.69
CA VAL A 38 0.04 -8.96 5.32
C VAL A 38 1.03 -9.66 6.25
N SER A 39 1.72 -8.92 7.14
CA SER A 39 2.72 -9.50 8.03
C SER A 39 2.81 -8.78 9.38
N GLY A 40 3.49 -9.42 10.33
CA GLY A 40 3.72 -8.93 11.70
C GLY A 40 2.52 -9.10 12.63
N ALA A 41 2.64 -8.55 13.85
CA ALA A 41 1.64 -8.69 14.92
C ALA A 41 0.27 -8.07 14.62
N SER A 42 0.13 -7.36 13.49
CA SER A 42 -1.12 -6.75 13.06
C SER A 42 -1.60 -7.29 11.70
N ALA A 43 -1.08 -8.44 11.26
CA ALA A 43 -1.56 -9.08 10.04
C ALA A 43 -3.08 -9.30 10.07
N GLY A 44 -3.74 -9.13 8.94
CA GLY A 44 -5.20 -9.20 8.80
C GLY A 44 -5.96 -7.94 9.24
N LYS A 45 -5.30 -6.96 9.88
CA LYS A 45 -5.95 -5.68 10.22
C LYS A 45 -5.96 -4.76 9.00
N GLN A 46 -7.11 -4.14 8.77
CA GLN A 46 -7.28 -3.14 7.73
C GLN A 46 -6.97 -1.72 8.22
N MET A 47 -6.55 -0.86 7.31
CA MET A 47 -6.41 0.59 7.52
C MET A 47 -6.45 1.37 6.23
N TRP A 48 -6.72 2.66 6.33
CA TRP A 48 -6.60 3.57 5.21
C TRP A 48 -5.17 4.11 5.09
N CYS A 49 -4.61 4.06 3.88
CA CYS A 49 -3.31 4.60 3.54
C CYS A 49 -3.42 5.58 2.36
N PRO A 50 -2.78 6.76 2.42
CA PRO A 50 -2.74 7.65 1.27
C PRO A 50 -1.88 7.06 0.15
N SER A 51 -2.33 7.18 -1.10
CA SER A 51 -1.68 6.54 -2.26
C SER A 51 -0.21 6.93 -2.40
N ARG A 52 0.14 8.17 -2.07
CA ARG A 52 1.52 8.70 -2.10
C ARG A 52 2.47 8.04 -1.10
N SER A 53 1.96 7.30 -0.13
CA SER A 53 2.74 6.61 0.90
C SER A 53 2.81 5.10 0.69
N LEU A 54 2.19 4.58 -0.37
CA LEU A 54 2.32 3.20 -0.80
C LEU A 54 3.44 3.10 -1.83
N VAL A 55 4.49 2.37 -1.48
CA VAL A 55 5.72 2.26 -2.28
C VAL A 55 6.07 0.80 -2.53
N ASP A 56 6.83 0.54 -3.59
CA ASP A 56 7.29 -0.81 -3.94
C ASP A 56 8.44 -1.30 -3.05
N SER A 57 9.25 -0.39 -2.51
CA SER A 57 10.38 -0.66 -1.61
C SER A 57 10.53 0.45 -0.57
N LEU A 58 11.25 0.16 0.54
CA LEU A 58 11.54 1.10 1.63
C LEU A 58 12.95 1.69 1.58
N ASP A 59 13.68 1.46 0.50
CA ASP A 59 15.01 2.02 0.23
C ASP A 59 15.04 3.56 0.34
#